data_AF-A0A3B9IWW7-F1
#
_entry.id   AF-A0A3B9IWW7-F1
#
_cell.length_a   1.000
_cell.length_b   1.000
_cell.length_c   1.000
_cell.angle_alpha   90.00
_cell.angle_beta   90.00
_cell.angle_gamma   90.00
#
_symmetry.space_group_name_H-M   'P 1'
#
loop_
_entity.id
_entity.type
_entity.pdbx_description
1 polymer ?
#
loop_
_entity_poly.entity_id
_entity_poly.type
_entity_poly.pdbx_seq_one_letter_code
_entity_poly.pdbx_strand_id
1 'polypeptide(L)'
;MNENGRNICIAITVYIAVKYILNLIIGGFFWGGLLIAVGIPLIMGLLLLSGIKYMNYAVSAMIAVVVIRHIGYNITHLPSTAIYLVEAAADVFCIILLTLNRNVRENFSKGIGGK
;
A
#
# COMPACT_ATOMS: atom_id res chain seq x y z
N MET A 1 -14.74 -14.62 -6.27
CA MET A 1 -13.91 -13.68 -5.50
C MET A 1 -13.76 -14.25 -4.09
N ASN A 2 -12.56 -14.31 -3.51
CA ASN A 2 -12.36 -14.83 -2.15
C ASN A 2 -12.67 -13.70 -1.15
N GLU A 3 -13.72 -13.86 -0.32
CA GLU A 3 -14.18 -12.80 0.58
C GLU A 3 -13.12 -12.37 1.59
N ASN A 4 -12.39 -13.33 2.16
CA ASN A 4 -11.30 -13.04 3.10
C ASN A 4 -10.14 -12.30 2.40
N GLY A 5 -9.79 -12.70 1.18
CA GLY A 5 -8.78 -12.03 0.38
C GLY A 5 -9.18 -10.58 0.03
N ARG A 6 -10.45 -10.38 -0.31
CA ARG A 6 -11.01 -9.04 -0.55
C ARG A 6 -10.97 -8.18 0.72
N ASN A 7 -11.34 -8.73 1.88
CA ASN A 7 -11.34 -7.98 3.13
C ASN A 7 -9.93 -7.52 3.52
N ILE A 8 -8.92 -8.36 3.29
CA ILE A 8 -7.51 -7.97 3.46
C ILE A 8 -7.14 -6.83 2.49
N CYS A 9 -7.55 -6.90 1.23
CA CYS A 9 -7.28 -5.84 0.24
C CYS A 9 -7.96 -4.51 0.61
N ILE A 10 -9.17 -4.54 1.17
CA ILE A 10 -9.87 -3.36 1.68
C ILE A 10 -9.10 -2.78 2.87
N ALA A 11 -8.69 -3.62 3.83
CA ALA A 11 -7.93 -3.17 4.99
C ALA A 11 -6.59 -2.50 4.58
N ILE A 12 -5.88 -3.08 3.61
CA ILE A 12 -4.64 -2.49 3.08
C ILE A 12 -4.92 -1.16 2.36
N THR A 13 -5.99 -1.08 1.57
CA THR A 13 -6.41 0.18 0.92
C THR A 13 -6.68 1.29 1.94
N VAL A 14 -7.41 0.96 3.02
CA VAL A 14 -7.71 1.91 4.11
C VAL A 14 -6.42 2.34 4.81
N TYR A 15 -5.52 1.39 5.12
CA TYR A 15 -4.22 1.69 5.71
C TYR A 15 -3.41 2.66 4.83
N ILE A 16 -3.29 2.41 3.53
CA ILE A 16 -2.56 3.27 2.60
C ILE A 16 -3.16 4.68 2.60
N ALA A 17 -4.49 4.81 2.53
CA ALA A 17 -5.16 6.11 2.56
C ALA A 17 -4.86 6.87 3.86
N VAL A 18 -5.00 6.22 5.01
CA VAL A 18 -4.71 6.82 6.32
C VAL A 18 -3.25 7.27 6.42
N LYS A 19 -2.30 6.42 6.02
CA LYS A 19 -0.87 6.73 6.01
C LYS A 19 -0.56 7.98 5.18
N TYR A 20 -1.06 8.05 3.94
CA TYR A 20 -0.79 9.19 3.07
C TYR A 20 -1.40 10.50 3.59
N ILE A 21 -2.56 10.44 4.24
CA ILE A 21 -3.15 11.61 4.93
C ILE A 21 -2.28 12.02 6.13
N LEU A 22 -1.83 11.08 6.95
CA LEU A 22 -0.93 11.37 8.07
C LEU A 22 0.37 12.01 7.59
N ASN A 23 0.96 11.50 6.51
CA ASN A 23 2.17 12.07 5.92
C ASN A 23 1.97 13.49 5.39
N LEU A 24 0.79 13.83 4.87
CA LEU A 24 0.45 15.19 4.48
C LEU A 24 0.33 16.13 5.70
N ILE A 25 -0.30 15.66 6.78
CA ILE A 25 -0.49 16.46 8.00
C ILE A 25 0.86 16.72 8.67
N ILE A 26 1.71 15.69 8.79
CA ILE A 26 3.02 15.78 9.46
C ILE A 26 4.03 16.54 8.59
N GLY A 27 4.05 16.27 7.28
CA GLY A 27 4.96 16.91 6.32
C GLY A 27 4.58 18.35 5.94
N GLY A 28 3.42 18.83 6.39
CA GLY A 28 2.88 20.13 6.05
C GLY A 28 2.07 20.11 4.73
N PHE A 29 1.01 20.89 4.70
CA PHE A 29 0.09 20.94 3.57
C PHE A 29 0.67 21.77 2.40
N PHE A 30 0.65 21.19 1.20
CA PHE A 30 0.83 21.90 -0.06
C PHE A 30 0.09 21.19 -1.19
N TRP A 31 -0.28 21.90 -2.25
CA TRP A 31 -1.12 21.37 -3.35
C TRP A 31 -0.56 20.11 -4.00
N GLY A 32 0.75 20.06 -4.24
CA GLY A 32 1.42 18.86 -4.77
C GLY A 32 1.34 17.67 -3.80
N GLY A 33 1.46 17.92 -2.49
CA GLY A 33 1.34 16.92 -1.44
C GLY A 33 -0.07 16.36 -1.36
N LEU A 34 -1.09 17.20 -1.52
CA LEU A 34 -2.49 16.75 -1.55
C LEU A 34 -2.76 15.81 -2.74
N LEU A 35 -2.26 16.14 -3.93
CA LEU A 35 -2.41 15.28 -5.11
C LEU A 35 -1.76 13.91 -4.91
N ILE A 36 -0.58 13.87 -4.28
CA ILE A 36 0.10 12.61 -3.94
C ILE A 36 -0.69 11.85 -2.87
N ALA A 37 -1.14 12.54 -1.82
CA ALA A 37 -1.84 11.97 -0.68
C ALA A 37 -3.20 11.38 -1.02
N VAL A 38 -3.83 11.85 -2.10
CA VAL A 38 -5.11 11.32 -2.58
C VAL A 38 -4.90 10.38 -3.78
N GLY A 39 -4.09 10.79 -4.75
CA GLY A 39 -3.95 10.10 -6.02
C GLY A 39 -3.28 8.74 -5.91
N ILE A 40 -2.18 8.61 -5.16
CA ILE A 40 -1.49 7.32 -5.03
C ILE A 40 -2.36 6.29 -4.30
N PRO A 41 -2.95 6.60 -3.12
CA PRO A 41 -3.86 5.67 -2.46
C PRO A 41 -5.06 5.28 -3.32
N LEU A 42 -5.63 6.23 -4.07
CA LEU A 42 -6.76 5.96 -4.95
C LEU A 42 -6.38 4.93 -6.03
N ILE A 43 -5.26 5.13 -6.73
CA ILE A 43 -4.81 4.21 -7.77
C ILE A 43 -4.52 2.83 -7.18
N MET A 44 -3.75 2.75 -6.09
CA MET A 44 -3.45 1.47 -5.43
C MET A 44 -4.72 0.76 -4.97
N GLY A 45 -5.66 1.49 -4.37
CA GLY A 45 -6.94 0.98 -3.92
C GLY A 45 -7.78 0.43 -5.08
N LEU A 46 -7.91 1.17 -6.18
CA LEU A 46 -8.63 0.70 -7.37
C LEU A 46 -8.01 -0.58 -7.93
N LEU A 47 -6.68 -0.67 -7.99
CA LEU A 47 -5.99 -1.88 -8.43
C LEU A 47 -6.26 -3.09 -7.50
N LEU A 48 -6.20 -2.88 -6.18
CA LEU A 48 -6.50 -3.93 -5.19
C LEU A 48 -7.97 -4.37 -5.22
N LEU A 49 -8.89 -3.45 -5.46
CA LEU A 49 -10.33 -3.74 -5.48
C LEU A 49 -10.82 -4.26 -6.84
N SER A 50 -10.02 -4.11 -7.90
CA SER A 50 -10.38 -4.58 -9.25
C SER A 50 -10.52 -6.09 -9.37
N GLY A 51 -9.81 -6.86 -8.54
CA GLY A 51 -9.69 -8.32 -8.68
C GLY A 51 -8.98 -8.78 -9.96
N ILE A 52 -8.35 -7.87 -10.71
CA ILE A 52 -7.64 -8.19 -11.96
C ILE A 52 -6.41 -9.04 -11.63
N LYS A 53 -6.19 -10.08 -12.45
CA LYS A 53 -5.10 -11.03 -12.25
C LYS A 53 -3.76 -10.35 -11.99
N TYR A 54 -3.07 -10.80 -10.94
CA TYR A 54 -1.74 -10.33 -10.51
C TYR A 54 -1.66 -8.88 -10.00
N MET A 55 -2.75 -8.14 -9.85
CA MET A 55 -2.69 -6.76 -9.36
C MET A 55 -2.17 -6.63 -7.92
N ASN A 56 -2.34 -7.65 -7.08
CA ASN A 56 -1.69 -7.70 -5.77
C ASN A 56 -0.16 -7.57 -5.86
N TYR A 57 0.47 -8.18 -6.87
CA TYR A 57 1.92 -8.09 -7.07
C TYR A 57 2.34 -6.71 -7.60
N ALA A 58 1.55 -6.11 -8.49
CA ALA A 58 1.81 -4.76 -8.98
C ALA A 58 1.76 -3.73 -7.84
N VAL A 59 0.71 -3.77 -7.01
CA VAL A 59 0.57 -2.87 -5.87
C VAL A 59 1.67 -3.14 -4.84
N SER A 60 2.01 -4.40 -4.57
CA SER A 60 3.15 -4.74 -3.72
C SER A 60 4.47 -4.16 -4.22
N ALA A 61 4.72 -4.18 -5.53
CA ALA A 61 5.93 -3.58 -6.11
C ALA A 61 5.94 -2.06 -5.94
N MET A 62 4.79 -1.39 -6.12
CA MET A 62 4.67 0.05 -5.90
C MET A 62 4.96 0.43 -4.44
N ILE A 63 4.43 -0.32 -3.46
CA ILE A 63 4.72 -0.12 -2.04
C ILE A 63 6.22 -0.33 -1.77
N ALA A 64 6.82 -1.38 -2.33
CA ALA A 64 8.25 -1.66 -2.14
C ALA A 64 9.15 -0.53 -2.66
N VAL A 65 8.80 0.07 -3.80
CA VAL A 65 9.53 1.23 -4.34
C VAL A 65 9.50 2.40 -3.36
N VAL A 66 8.36 2.67 -2.72
CA VAL A 66 8.24 3.73 -1.71
C VAL A 66 9.14 3.44 -0.50
N VAL A 67 9.10 2.22 0.03
CA VAL A 67 9.96 1.81 1.16
C VAL A 67 11.44 1.99 0.82
N ILE A 68 11.89 1.45 -0.33
CA ILE A 68 13.29 1.52 -0.76
C ILE A 68 13.76 2.97 -0.93
N ARG A 69 12.90 3.83 -1.48
CA ARG A 69 13.23 5.25 -1.70
C ARG A 69 13.49 6.00 -0.39
N HIS A 70 12.78 5.67 0.68
CA HIS A 70 12.82 6.44 1.93
C HIS A 70 13.63 5.80 3.05
N ILE A 71 13.88 4.49 3.02
CA ILE A 71 14.50 3.77 4.13
C ILE A 71 15.90 4.29 4.50
N GLY A 72 16.75 4.61 3.51
CA GLY A 72 18.09 5.12 3.76
C GLY A 72 18.09 6.47 4.48
N TYR A 73 17.20 7.37 4.05
CA TYR A 73 17.01 8.67 4.71
C TYR A 73 16.49 8.51 6.14
N ASN A 74 15.46 7.67 6.30
CA ASN A 74 14.80 7.47 7.59
C ASN A 74 15.72 6.83 8.64
N ILE A 75 16.63 5.94 8.25
CA ILE A 75 17.60 5.32 9.17
C ILE A 75 18.67 6.33 9.62
N THR A 76 19.15 7.17 8.71
CA THR A 76 20.26 8.10 8.96
C THR A 76 19.87 9.35 9.75
N HIS A 77 18.57 9.64 9.88
CA HIS A 77 18.04 10.84 10.55
C HIS A 77 17.26 10.52 11.84
N LEU A 78 17.55 9.38 12.46
CA LEU A 78 16.98 9.08 13.78
C LEU A 78 17.47 10.10 14.84
N PRO A 79 16.62 10.47 15.82
CA PRO A 79 15.28 9.93 16.08
C PRO A 79 14.12 10.64 15.36
N SER A 80 14.37 11.74 14.64
CA SER A 80 13.31 12.61 14.10
C SER A 80 12.43 11.92 13.04
N THR A 81 12.96 10.89 12.39
CA THR A 81 12.28 10.10 11.36
C THR A 81 11.73 8.75 11.85
N ALA A 82 11.70 8.51 13.17
CA ALA A 82 11.30 7.22 13.75
C ALA A 82 9.89 6.77 13.30
N ILE A 83 8.94 7.70 13.16
CA ILE A 83 7.58 7.40 12.70
C ILE A 83 7.57 6.80 11.29
N TYR A 84 8.42 7.31 10.39
CA TYR A 84 8.51 6.81 9.01
C TYR A 84 9.19 5.43 8.92
N LEU A 85 9.96 5.02 9.92
CA LEU A 85 10.46 3.63 10.03
C LEU A 85 9.35 2.66 10.47
N VAL A 86 8.49 3.08 11.39
CA VAL A 86 7.30 2.28 11.78
C VAL A 86 6.37 2.12 10.59
N GLU A 87 6.15 3.19 9.82
CA GLU A 87 5.40 3.12 8.56
C GLU A 87 6.04 2.16 7.56
N ALA A 88 7.37 2.23 7.37
CA ALA A 88 8.08 1.32 6.47
C ALA A 88 7.95 -0.15 6.91
N ALA A 89 7.92 -0.44 8.21
CA ALA A 89 7.67 -1.79 8.72
C ALA A 89 6.24 -2.27 8.40
N ALA A 90 5.23 -1.40 8.58
CA ALA A 90 3.85 -1.69 8.22
C ALA A 90 3.66 -1.88 6.69
N ASP A 91 4.37 -1.12 5.87
CA ASP A 91 4.40 -1.31 4.41
C ASP A 91 4.96 -2.70 4.03
N VAL A 92 6.07 -3.10 4.65
CA VAL A 92 6.66 -4.44 4.45
C VAL A 92 5.69 -5.53 4.87
N PHE A 93 4.96 -5.35 5.96
CA PHE A 93 3.90 -6.26 6.36
C PHE A 93 2.79 -6.36 5.31
N CYS A 94 2.35 -5.22 4.74
CA CYS A 94 1.37 -5.22 3.65
C CYS A 94 1.89 -5.95 2.40
N ILE A 95 3.16 -5.74 2.04
CA ILE A 95 3.83 -6.46 0.94
C ILE A 95 3.77 -7.98 1.18
N ILE A 96 4.10 -8.43 2.39
CA ILE A 96 4.05 -9.85 2.77
C ILE A 96 2.62 -10.39 2.63
N LEU A 97 1.61 -9.66 3.11
CA LEU A 97 0.21 -10.06 2.97
C LEU A 97 -0.21 -10.14 1.49
N LEU A 98 0.13 -9.13 0.68
CA LEU A 98 -0.24 -9.10 -0.73
C LEU A 98 0.41 -10.22 -1.55
N THR A 99 1.63 -10.63 -1.19
CA THR A 99 2.42 -11.58 -1.97
C THR A 99 2.29 -13.02 -1.50
N LEU A 100 2.19 -13.25 -0.19
CA LEU A 100 2.27 -14.59 0.40
C LEU A 100 0.92 -15.09 0.95
N ASN A 101 -0.03 -14.21 1.30
CA ASN A 101 -1.31 -14.64 1.85
C ASN A 101 -2.12 -15.41 0.80
N ARG A 102 -2.50 -16.65 1.15
CA ARG A 102 -3.24 -17.55 0.24
C ARG A 102 -4.58 -16.95 -0.19
N ASN A 103 -5.36 -16.40 0.73
CA ASN A 103 -6.67 -15.82 0.42
C ASN A 103 -6.54 -14.63 -0.55
N VAL A 104 -5.51 -13.81 -0.36
CA VAL A 104 -5.21 -12.69 -1.27
C VAL A 104 -4.84 -13.22 -2.65
N ARG A 105 -3.91 -14.18 -2.75
CA ARG A 105 -3.52 -14.76 -4.05
C ARG A 105 -4.69 -15.40 -4.78
N GLU A 106 -5.57 -16.09 -4.07
CA GLU A 106 -6.79 -16.66 -4.63
C GLU A 106 -7.78 -15.58 -5.12
N ASN A 107 -7.80 -14.41 -4.49
CA ASN A 107 -8.61 -13.28 -4.94
C ASN A 107 -8.15 -12.74 -6.32
N PHE A 108 -6.88 -12.90 -6.67
CA PHE A 108 -6.29 -12.43 -7.93
C PHE A 108 -5.85 -13.56 -8.88
N SER A 109 -6.29 -14.80 -8.64
CA SER A 109 -5.88 -15.96 -9.45
C SER A 109 -6.75 -16.18 -10.68
N LYS A 110 -8.03 -15.78 -10.63
CA LYS A 110 -8.97 -15.86 -11.74
C LYS A 110 -8.81 -14.65 -12.66
N GLY A 111 -8.58 -14.88 -13.95
CA GLY A 111 -8.54 -13.80 -14.96
C GLY A 111 -9.90 -13.11 -15.10
N ILE A 112 -9.92 -11.96 -15.78
CA ILE A 112 -11.15 -11.23 -16.10
C ILE A 112 -12.10 -12.18 -16.85
N GLY A 113 -13.24 -12.53 -16.24
CA GLY A 113 -14.26 -13.43 -16.81
C GLY A 113 -14.32 -14.84 -16.23
N GLY A 114 -13.44 -15.21 -15.30
CA GLY A 114 -13.55 -16.48 -14.58
C GLY A 114 -14.59 -16.39 -13.46
N LYS A 115 -15.83 -16.83 -13.72
CA LYS A 115 -16.81 -17.12 -12.66
C LYS A 115 -16.17 -18.03 -11.58
#